data_AF-A0A957V752-F1
#
_entry.id   AF-A0A957V752-F1
#
_cell.length_a   1.000
_cell.length_b   1.000
_cell.length_c   1.000
_cell.angle_alpha   90.00
_cell.angle_beta   90.00
_cell.angle_gamma   90.00
#
_symmetry.space_group_name_H-M   'P 1'
#
loop_
_entity.id
_entity.type
_entity.pdbx_description
1 polymer ?
#
loop_
_entity_poly.entity_id
_entity_poly.type
_entity_poly.pdbx_seq_one_letter_code
_entity_poly.pdbx_strand_id
1 'polypeptide(L)'
;QGLSGAMVRVMRGLAAEAGFARLIAPVRPTWKNRYPLIPIAAYAAWTTAEGLPFDPWLRTHVRVGGAIVKPCPRSMSLQATVAGWEASTGLALPGSGHYVAPDLLVPLQVNRDADRGIYVEPNVWVEHTLTR
;
A
#
# COMPACT_ATOMS: atom_id res chain seq x y z
N GLN A 1 -12.49 16.06 4.08
CA GLN A 1 -12.19 17.20 3.19
C GLN A 1 -11.29 16.72 2.05
N GLY A 2 -11.57 17.06 0.80
CA GLY A 2 -10.91 16.51 -0.41
C GLY A 2 -9.46 16.98 -0.67
N LEU A 3 -8.67 17.13 0.39
CA LEU A 3 -7.33 17.72 0.35
C LEU A 3 -6.31 16.84 -0.35
N SER A 4 -6.45 15.51 -0.28
CA SER A 4 -5.44 14.58 -0.79
C SER A 4 -5.20 14.76 -2.30
N GLY A 5 -6.26 14.95 -3.09
CA GLY A 5 -6.12 15.23 -4.52
C GLY A 5 -5.47 16.60 -4.81
N ALA A 6 -5.73 17.61 -3.97
CA ALA A 6 -5.07 18.91 -4.09
C ALA A 6 -3.57 18.81 -3.77
N MET A 7 -3.20 18.10 -2.70
CA MET A 7 -1.79 17.87 -2.34
C MET A 7 -1.03 17.13 -3.44
N VAL A 8 -1.62 16.10 -4.07
CA VAL A 8 -0.97 15.40 -5.20
C VAL A 8 -0.77 16.34 -6.38
N ARG A 9 -1.73 17.22 -6.70
CA ARG A 9 -1.55 18.24 -7.75
C ARG A 9 -0.42 19.21 -7.41
N VAL A 10 -0.32 19.68 -6.17
CA VAL A 10 0.78 20.56 -5.73
C VAL A 10 2.13 19.86 -5.88
N MET A 11 2.25 18.61 -5.41
CA MET A 11 3.50 17.85 -5.57
C MET A 11 3.89 17.67 -7.04
N ARG A 12 2.92 17.40 -7.93
CA ARG A 12 3.17 17.34 -9.39
C ARG A 12 3.67 18.68 -9.93
N GLY A 13 3.06 19.80 -9.51
CA GLY A 13 3.47 21.15 -9.90
C GLY A 13 4.89 21.47 -9.47
N LEU A 14 5.22 21.25 -8.20
CA LEU A 14 6.57 21.48 -7.66
C LEU A 14 7.63 20.63 -8.37
N ALA A 15 7.32 19.36 -8.68
CA ALA A 15 8.24 18.50 -9.43
C ALA A 15 8.45 18.99 -10.87
N ALA A 16 7.40 19.50 -11.53
CA ALA A 16 7.48 20.06 -12.87
C ALA A 16 8.29 21.36 -12.90
N GLU A 17 8.06 22.26 -11.94
CA GLU A 17 8.81 23.52 -11.74
C GLU A 17 10.30 23.25 -11.48
N ALA A 18 10.61 22.20 -10.72
CA ALA A 18 11.98 21.73 -10.51
C ALA A 18 12.62 21.08 -11.76
N GLY A 19 11.89 20.96 -12.87
CA GLY A 19 12.39 20.44 -14.14
C GLY A 19 12.37 18.91 -14.26
N PHE A 20 11.69 18.19 -13.37
CA PHE A 20 11.53 16.75 -13.50
C PHE A 20 10.46 16.38 -14.54
N ALA A 21 10.70 15.32 -15.31
CA ALA A 21 9.75 14.82 -16.31
C ALA A 21 8.70 13.86 -15.73
N ARG A 22 9.01 13.21 -14.61
CA ARG A 22 8.16 12.18 -14.00
C ARG A 22 8.22 12.28 -12.48
N LEU A 23 7.09 12.04 -11.82
CA LEU A 23 6.98 11.84 -10.38
C LEU A 23 6.47 10.43 -10.11
N ILE A 24 7.22 9.63 -9.35
CA ILE A 24 6.87 8.26 -9.00
C ILE A 24 6.41 8.21 -7.54
N ALA A 25 5.26 7.60 -7.29
CA ALA A 25 4.68 7.45 -5.96
C ALA A 25 4.56 5.96 -5.57
N PRO A 26 5.16 5.52 -4.45
CA PRO A 26 4.83 4.25 -3.81
C PRO A 26 3.48 4.38 -3.10
N VAL A 27 2.41 3.92 -3.73
CA VAL A 27 1.07 4.04 -3.17
C VAL A 27 0.75 2.81 -2.32
N ARG A 28 0.58 3.02 -1.01
CA ARG A 28 0.03 2.04 -0.06
C ARG A 28 -1.50 2.09 -0.13
N PRO A 29 -2.21 1.09 -0.70
CA PRO A 29 -3.65 1.20 -0.90
C PRO A 29 -4.41 1.21 0.43
N THR A 30 -5.42 2.07 0.54
CA THR A 30 -6.13 2.33 1.80
C THR A 30 -7.05 1.18 2.22
N TRP A 31 -7.71 0.50 1.28
CA TRP A 31 -8.66 -0.57 1.59
C TRP A 31 -8.05 -1.95 1.50
N LYS A 32 -6.76 -2.09 1.18
CA LYS A 32 -6.12 -3.40 1.00
C LYS A 32 -6.16 -4.25 2.28
N ASN A 33 -6.15 -3.64 3.46
CA ASN A 33 -6.30 -4.32 4.75
C ASN A 33 -7.64 -5.06 4.90
N ARG A 34 -8.68 -4.66 4.17
CA ARG A 34 -10.00 -5.34 4.14
C ARG A 34 -9.98 -6.63 3.31
N TYR A 35 -8.96 -6.80 2.47
CA TYR A 35 -8.80 -7.96 1.58
C TYR A 35 -7.39 -8.56 1.73
N PRO A 36 -6.96 -8.91 2.95
CA PRO A 36 -5.55 -9.18 3.25
C PRO A 36 -5.03 -10.42 2.52
N LEU A 37 -5.90 -11.40 2.27
CA LEU A 37 -5.57 -12.66 1.60
C LEU A 37 -5.41 -12.52 0.08
N ILE A 38 -5.84 -11.40 -0.50
CA ILE A 38 -5.75 -11.18 -1.95
C ILE A 38 -4.36 -10.66 -2.30
N PRO A 39 -3.65 -11.27 -3.27
CA PRO A 39 -2.38 -10.75 -3.75
C PRO A 39 -2.51 -9.32 -4.27
N ILE A 40 -1.51 -8.47 -4.01
CA ILE A 40 -1.57 -7.05 -4.38
C ILE A 40 -1.80 -6.81 -5.88
N ALA A 41 -1.27 -7.69 -6.73
CA ALA A 41 -1.45 -7.60 -8.18
C ALA A 41 -2.92 -7.76 -8.59
N ALA A 42 -3.62 -8.75 -8.02
CA ALA A 42 -5.03 -8.97 -8.28
C ALA A 42 -5.89 -7.82 -7.71
N TYR A 43 -5.58 -7.38 -6.49
CA TYR A 43 -6.27 -6.28 -5.83
C TYR A 43 -6.16 -4.96 -6.62
N ALA A 44 -4.95 -4.63 -7.10
CA ALA A 44 -4.70 -3.39 -7.84
C ALA A 44 -5.38 -3.35 -9.22
N ALA A 45 -5.76 -4.51 -9.75
CA ALA A 45 -6.47 -4.62 -11.02
C ALA A 45 -7.99 -4.46 -10.90
N TRP A 46 -8.55 -4.47 -9.69
CA TRP A 46 -9.99 -4.30 -9.50
C TRP A 46 -10.43 -2.87 -9.83
N THR A 47 -11.56 -2.74 -10.51
CA THR A 47 -12.13 -1.47 -10.92
C THR A 47 -13.58 -1.31 -10.46
N THR A 48 -14.04 -0.07 -10.40
CA THR A 48 -15.47 0.26 -10.24
C THR A 48 -16.21 0.13 -11.58
N ALA A 49 -17.53 0.33 -11.57
CA ALA A 49 -18.35 0.33 -12.80
C ALA A 49 -17.92 1.41 -13.80
N GLU A 50 -17.32 2.50 -13.32
CA GLU A 50 -16.78 3.59 -14.13
C GLU A 50 -15.36 3.32 -14.67
N GLY A 51 -14.83 2.10 -14.49
CA GLY A 51 -13.49 1.72 -14.95
C GLY A 51 -12.33 2.32 -14.15
N LEU A 52 -12.60 2.98 -13.02
CA LEU A 52 -11.59 3.56 -12.15
C LEU A 52 -11.09 2.55 -11.11
N PRO A 53 -9.87 2.70 -10.54
CA PRO A 53 -9.39 1.80 -9.50
C PRO A 53 -10.36 1.64 -8.33
N PHE A 54 -10.54 0.40 -7.88
CA PHE A 54 -11.40 0.06 -6.75
C PHE A 54 -10.92 0.72 -5.45
N ASP A 55 -9.62 0.72 -5.18
CA ASP A 55 -9.06 1.39 -3.99
C ASP A 55 -9.16 2.93 -4.12
N PRO A 56 -9.66 3.63 -3.09
CA PRO A 56 -9.88 5.08 -3.16
C PRO A 56 -8.59 5.89 -3.29
N TRP A 57 -7.47 5.40 -2.76
CA TRP A 57 -6.20 6.13 -2.82
C TRP A 57 -5.54 5.98 -4.18
N LEU A 58 -5.54 4.76 -4.74
CA LEU A 58 -5.18 4.55 -6.15
C LEU A 58 -6.08 5.37 -7.09
N ARG A 59 -7.39 5.39 -6.83
CA ARG A 59 -8.37 6.17 -7.60
C ARG A 59 -8.07 7.67 -7.55
N THR A 60 -7.64 8.18 -6.41
CA THR A 60 -7.28 9.59 -6.25
C THR A 60 -6.09 9.94 -7.13
N HIS A 61 -5.05 9.10 -7.15
CA HIS A 61 -3.91 9.29 -8.03
C HIS A 61 -4.30 9.24 -9.51
N VAL A 62 -5.09 8.26 -9.92
CA VAL A 62 -5.53 8.13 -11.32
C VAL A 62 -6.36 9.34 -11.76
N ARG A 63 -7.28 9.82 -10.92
CA ARG A 63 -8.10 11.01 -11.19
C ARG A 63 -7.29 12.30 -11.40
N VAL A 64 -6.07 12.38 -10.89
CA VAL A 64 -5.19 13.55 -11.06
C VAL A 64 -4.09 13.32 -12.10
N GLY A 65 -4.27 12.33 -12.98
CA GLY A 65 -3.39 12.06 -14.12
C GLY A 65 -2.30 11.01 -13.86
N GLY A 66 -2.38 10.28 -12.75
CA GLY A 66 -1.46 9.19 -12.45
C GLY A 66 -1.81 7.91 -13.23
N ALA A 67 -0.78 7.15 -13.62
CA ALA A 67 -0.90 5.84 -14.22
C ALA A 67 -0.33 4.78 -13.28
N ILE A 68 -1.08 3.70 -13.02
CA ILE A 68 -0.56 2.54 -12.30
C ILE A 68 0.47 1.86 -13.20
N VAL A 69 1.70 1.73 -12.71
CA VAL A 69 2.82 1.14 -13.47
C VAL A 69 2.91 -0.35 -13.19
N LYS A 70 3.03 -0.72 -11.90
CA LYS A 70 3.12 -2.12 -11.48
C LYS A 70 2.84 -2.31 -9.99
N PRO A 71 2.33 -3.49 -9.58
CA PRO A 71 2.34 -3.88 -8.17
C PRO A 71 3.77 -4.13 -7.67
N CYS A 72 3.99 -3.93 -6.36
CA CYS A 72 5.21 -4.30 -5.66
C CYS A 72 4.86 -5.20 -4.47
N PRO A 73 4.96 -6.54 -4.61
CA PRO A 73 4.59 -7.47 -3.54
C PRO A 73 5.45 -7.36 -2.28
N ARG A 74 6.67 -6.83 -2.40
CA ARG A 74 7.65 -6.71 -1.31
C ARG A 74 8.21 -5.29 -1.28
N SER A 75 7.42 -4.35 -0.76
CA SER A 75 7.83 -2.93 -0.65
C SER A 75 8.59 -2.64 0.64
N MET A 76 8.21 -3.27 1.74
CA MET A 76 8.81 -3.05 3.05
C MET A 76 8.75 -4.35 3.84
N SER A 77 9.81 -4.63 4.62
CA SER A 77 9.87 -5.81 5.48
C SER A 77 10.11 -5.36 6.90
N LEU A 78 9.26 -5.80 7.82
CA LEU A 78 9.37 -5.57 9.26
C LEU A 78 9.51 -6.90 9.98
N GLN A 79 10.36 -6.92 10.99
CA GLN A 79 10.57 -8.09 11.84
C GLN A 79 10.57 -7.64 13.30
N ALA A 80 9.92 -8.42 14.15
CA ALA A 80 9.92 -8.25 15.59
C ALA A 80 9.71 -9.61 16.28
N THR A 81 9.88 -9.64 17.60
CA THR A 81 9.52 -10.80 18.42
C THR A 81 8.00 -11.02 18.43
N VAL A 82 7.55 -12.19 18.88
CA VAL A 82 6.11 -12.45 18.98
C VAL A 82 5.45 -11.46 19.93
N ALA A 83 6.04 -11.22 21.09
CA ALA A 83 5.55 -10.23 22.06
C ALA A 83 5.50 -8.80 21.48
N GLY A 84 6.47 -8.41 20.65
CA GLY A 84 6.46 -7.10 19.99
C GLY A 84 5.30 -6.95 18.98
N TRP A 85 4.97 -8.02 18.26
CA TRP A 85 3.80 -8.03 17.40
C TRP A 85 2.49 -8.05 18.18
N GLU A 86 2.39 -8.82 19.26
CA GLU A 86 1.21 -8.81 20.15
C GLU A 86 0.97 -7.41 20.73
N ALA A 87 2.03 -6.72 21.17
CA ALA A 87 1.93 -5.37 21.69
C ALA A 87 1.51 -4.32 20.64
N SER A 88 2.03 -4.43 19.41
CA SER A 88 1.74 -3.46 18.34
C SER A 88 0.40 -3.70 17.64
N THR A 89 -0.05 -4.94 17.57
CA THR A 89 -1.30 -5.31 16.87
C THR A 89 -2.49 -5.51 17.81
N GLY A 90 -2.24 -5.72 19.11
CA GLY A 90 -3.27 -6.11 20.08
C GLY A 90 -3.82 -7.52 19.87
N LEU A 91 -3.25 -8.30 18.95
CA LEU A 91 -3.70 -9.66 18.62
C LEU A 91 -2.87 -10.68 19.41
N ALA A 92 -3.52 -11.66 20.04
CA ALA A 92 -2.82 -12.81 20.61
C ALA A 92 -2.32 -13.73 19.50
N LEU A 93 -1.06 -14.18 19.59
CA LEU A 93 -0.40 -14.98 18.56
C LEU A 93 0.02 -16.35 19.11
N PRO A 94 -0.91 -17.21 19.58
CA PRO A 94 -0.59 -18.38 20.42
C PRO A 94 0.17 -19.51 19.71
N GLY A 95 0.23 -19.52 18.38
CA GLY A 95 0.95 -20.53 17.60
C GLY A 95 1.67 -19.95 16.37
N SER A 96 2.54 -20.74 15.76
CA SER A 96 3.13 -20.41 14.46
C SER A 96 2.06 -20.43 13.35
N GLY A 97 2.11 -19.51 12.40
CA GLY A 97 1.11 -19.41 11.34
C GLY A 97 1.04 -18.04 10.67
N HIS A 98 -0.01 -17.84 9.88
CA HIS A 98 -0.31 -16.54 9.25
C HIS A 98 -1.49 -15.90 9.97
N TYR A 99 -1.33 -14.64 10.37
CA TYR A 99 -2.33 -13.90 11.12
C TYR A 99 -2.76 -12.66 10.35
N VAL A 100 -4.07 -12.48 10.21
CA VAL A 100 -4.64 -11.22 9.77
C VAL A 100 -4.76 -10.32 10.99
N ALA A 101 -3.99 -9.23 11.00
CA ALA A 101 -4.05 -8.22 12.04
C ALA A 101 -4.69 -6.93 11.49
N PRO A 102 -5.31 -6.11 12.36
CA PRO A 102 -5.78 -4.78 11.97
C PRO A 102 -4.68 -3.98 11.25
N ASP A 103 -5.08 -3.20 10.25
CA ASP A 103 -4.23 -2.26 9.48
C ASP A 103 -3.08 -2.84 8.65
N LEU A 104 -2.73 -4.12 8.82
CA LEU A 104 -1.80 -4.82 7.95
C LEU A 104 -2.47 -5.14 6.60
N LEU A 105 -1.72 -4.97 5.52
CA LEU A 105 -2.24 -5.14 4.16
C LEU A 105 -2.28 -6.60 3.72
N VAL A 106 -1.47 -7.45 4.36
CA VAL A 106 -1.33 -8.88 4.11
C VAL A 106 -1.05 -9.60 5.44
N PRO A 107 -1.19 -10.93 5.53
CA PRO A 107 -0.96 -11.63 6.78
C PRO A 107 0.47 -11.46 7.33
N LEU A 108 0.56 -11.29 8.64
CA LEU A 108 1.80 -11.42 9.41
C LEU A 108 2.17 -12.90 9.50
N GLN A 109 3.41 -13.26 9.17
CA GLN A 109 3.92 -14.61 9.37
C GLN A 109 4.58 -14.72 10.75
N VAL A 110 4.12 -15.64 11.58
CA VAL A 110 4.62 -15.88 12.94
C VAL A 110 5.26 -17.26 13.03
N ASN A 111 6.45 -17.31 13.63
CA ASN A 111 7.10 -18.54 14.07
C ASN A 111 7.41 -18.39 15.57
N ARG A 112 6.68 -19.14 16.41
CA ARG A 112 6.87 -19.10 17.87
C ARG A 112 8.12 -19.81 18.34
N ASP A 113 8.50 -20.91 17.69
CA ASP A 113 9.72 -21.67 18.05
C ASP A 113 10.98 -20.80 17.89
N ALA A 114 10.95 -19.87 16.94
CA ALA A 114 12.01 -18.90 16.69
C ALA A 114 11.78 -17.51 17.33
N ASP A 115 10.71 -17.35 18.13
CA ASP A 115 10.22 -16.07 18.67
C ASP A 115 10.28 -14.91 17.65
N ARG A 116 9.69 -15.12 16.47
CA ARG A 116 9.83 -14.19 15.34
C ARG A 116 8.54 -14.04 14.54
N GLY A 117 8.11 -12.80 14.36
CA GLY A 117 7.13 -12.42 13.35
C GLY A 117 7.75 -11.61 12.21
N ILE A 118 7.38 -11.91 10.98
CA ILE A 118 7.82 -11.23 9.76
C ILE A 118 6.59 -10.72 9.00
N TYR A 119 6.57 -9.42 8.73
CA TYR A 119 5.55 -8.77 7.91
C TYR A 119 6.20 -8.18 6.67
N VAL A 120 5.71 -8.55 5.49
CA VAL A 120 6.20 -8.05 4.21
C VAL A 120 5.07 -7.28 3.53
N GLU A 121 5.13 -5.96 3.59
CA GLU A 121 4.08 -5.09 3.08
C GLU A 121 4.21 -4.90 1.56
N PRO A 122 3.10 -4.99 0.81
CA PRO A 122 3.07 -4.61 -0.59
C PRO A 122 2.74 -3.12 -0.81
N ASN A 123 3.11 -2.58 -1.97
CA ASN A 123 2.63 -1.29 -2.47
C ASN A 123 2.22 -1.41 -3.96
N VAL A 124 1.77 -0.30 -4.53
CA VAL A 124 1.57 -0.15 -5.98
C VAL A 124 2.31 1.09 -6.47
N TRP A 125 3.12 0.94 -7.51
CA TRP A 125 3.83 2.07 -8.11
C TRP A 125 2.89 2.83 -9.04
N VAL A 126 2.78 4.14 -8.81
CA VAL A 126 2.04 5.06 -9.68
C VAL A 126 2.97 6.11 -10.23
N GLU A 127 2.92 6.33 -11.53
CA GLU A 127 3.67 7.37 -12.22
C GLU A 127 2.76 8.54 -12.57
N HIS A 128 3.26 9.75 -12.39
CA HIS A 128 2.71 10.97 -12.97
C HIS A 128 3.69 11.48 -14.01
N THR A 129 3.30 11.45 -15.29
CA THR A 129 4.01 12.22 -16.32
C THR A 129 3.74 13.71 -16.09
N LEU A 130 4.79 14.51 -16.14
CA LEU A 130 4.76 15.94 -15.87
C LEU A 130 4.95 16.69 -17.18
N THR A 131 3.99 17.56 -17.49
CA THR A 131 4.11 18.54 -18.56
C THR A 131 4.62 19.84 -17.96
N ARG A 132 5.59 20.46 -18.62
CA ARG A 132 5.95 21.86 -18.35
C ARG A 132 4.80 22.79 -18.70
#